data_AF-A0A6H1L2S5-F1
#
_entry.id   AF-A0A6H1L2S5-F1
#
_cell.length_a   1.000
_cell.length_b   1.000
_cell.length_c   1.000
_cell.angle_alpha   90.00
_cell.angle_beta   90.00
_cell.angle_gamma   90.00
#
_symmetry.space_group_name_H-M   'P 1'
#
loop_
_entity.id
_entity.type
_entity.pdbx_description
1 polymer ?
#
loop_
_entity_poly.entity_id
_entity_poly.type
_entity_poly.pdbx_seq_one_letter_code
_entity_poly.pdbx_strand_id
1 'polypeptide(L)'
;MALTADLLHLQGDLHAIGRDTPAIERMISHEESQLQELRSELARNQEEINEVTAASRTLDQEPDDVRRAAIVQGRISLYLDTAAQLAVGPRSEDRTEELRTRIAELETLLSEDLQDDRLTSFLPLINQEIRKKAQELALEHSSSLIRLDVNRLTVVADTVEGPVPLKDMGSGDNHLGYHVATLLSLHEWFSENDNPVPGVLILDQPSQVYFPPDHVGEEVLESDDRVLLLNIFKAIHRTLRRLDGKLQVIVMEHADFEDPAFSEHVEHRWRRLDGQALVPAAWIPPEAD
;
A
#
# COMPACT_ATOMS: atom_id res chain seq x y z
N MET A 1 133.62 -54.58 35.59
CA MET A 1 133.63 -55.38 34.34
C MET A 1 132.24 -55.95 33.98
N ALA A 2 131.35 -56.27 34.94
CA ALA A 2 130.00 -56.79 34.62
C ALA A 2 128.98 -55.70 34.21
N LEU A 3 128.97 -54.55 34.89
CA LEU A 3 128.00 -53.46 34.64
C LEU A 3 128.07 -52.86 33.23
N THR A 4 129.23 -52.98 32.57
CA THR A 4 129.52 -52.39 31.26
C THR A 4 128.96 -53.20 30.09
N ALA A 5 128.72 -54.50 30.26
CA ALA A 5 128.17 -55.36 29.21
C ALA A 5 126.63 -55.27 29.12
N ASP A 6 125.93 -55.25 30.27
CA ASP A 6 124.46 -55.07 30.32
C ASP A 6 124.04 -53.67 29.85
N LEU A 7 124.83 -52.63 30.16
CA LEU A 7 124.60 -51.27 29.65
C LEU A 7 124.74 -51.18 28.12
N LEU A 8 125.66 -51.95 27.51
CA LEU A 8 125.86 -51.98 26.05
C LEU A 8 124.71 -52.70 25.34
N HIS A 9 124.15 -53.75 25.97
CA HIS A 9 122.98 -54.46 25.43
C HIS A 9 121.71 -53.62 25.54
N LEU A 10 121.48 -52.97 26.69
CA LEU A 10 120.34 -52.04 26.89
C LEU A 10 120.43 -50.82 25.97
N GLN A 11 121.65 -50.32 25.71
CA GLN A 11 121.89 -49.23 24.77
C GLN A 11 121.68 -49.67 23.32
N GLY A 12 121.97 -50.93 22.98
CA GLY A 12 121.66 -51.52 21.67
C GLY A 12 120.15 -51.66 21.41
N ASP A 13 119.41 -52.15 22.40
CA ASP A 13 117.95 -52.32 22.30
C ASP A 13 117.21 -50.96 22.28
N LEU A 14 117.68 -49.96 23.05
CA LEU A 14 117.18 -48.57 22.99
C LEU A 14 117.51 -47.87 21.66
N HIS A 15 118.62 -48.21 20.99
CA HIS A 15 119.01 -47.60 19.72
C HIS A 15 118.25 -48.19 18.51
N ALA A 16 117.78 -49.44 18.62
CA ALA A 16 116.90 -50.06 17.63
C ALA A 16 115.47 -49.52 17.73
N ILE A 17 114.92 -49.38 18.94
CA ILE A 17 113.58 -48.80 19.16
C ILE A 17 113.55 -47.30 18.79
N GLY A 18 114.63 -46.56 19.04
CA GLY A 18 114.76 -45.15 18.65
C GLY A 18 114.90 -44.89 17.14
N ARG A 19 115.26 -45.89 16.32
CA ARG A 19 115.42 -45.71 14.86
C ARG A 19 114.11 -45.86 14.07
N ASP A 20 113.17 -46.70 14.53
CA ASP A 20 111.90 -46.95 13.84
C ASP A 20 110.76 -46.03 14.30
N THR A 21 110.85 -45.48 15.52
CA THR A 21 109.86 -44.55 16.09
C THR A 21 109.60 -43.30 15.22
N PRO A 22 110.62 -42.61 14.66
CA PRO A 22 110.41 -41.41 13.83
C PRO A 22 109.78 -41.70 12.47
N ALA A 23 109.83 -42.95 11.98
CA ALA A 23 109.21 -43.35 10.73
C ALA A 23 107.72 -43.66 10.94
N ILE A 24 107.39 -44.34 12.03
CA ILE A 24 106.01 -44.64 12.43
C ILE A 24 105.26 -43.35 12.80
N GLU A 25 105.88 -42.43 13.55
CA GLU A 25 105.28 -41.12 13.89
C GLU A 25 104.96 -40.29 12.64
N ARG A 26 105.81 -40.35 11.60
CA ARG A 26 105.54 -39.69 10.31
C ARG A 26 104.38 -40.33 9.55
N MET A 27 104.25 -41.65 9.58
CA MET A 27 103.11 -42.36 8.97
C MET A 27 101.81 -42.06 9.72
N ILE A 28 101.83 -42.07 11.05
CA ILE A 28 100.67 -41.70 11.89
C ILE A 28 100.26 -40.25 11.60
N SER A 29 101.20 -39.31 11.57
CA SER A 29 100.90 -37.91 11.26
C SER A 29 100.34 -37.73 9.85
N HIS A 30 100.79 -38.51 8.87
CA HIS A 30 100.24 -38.51 7.52
C HIS A 30 98.79 -39.03 7.49
N GLU A 31 98.53 -40.17 8.11
CA GLU A 31 97.18 -40.76 8.22
C GLU A 31 96.22 -39.87 9.03
N GLU A 32 96.69 -39.23 10.10
CA GLU A 32 95.91 -38.25 10.87
C GLU A 32 95.55 -37.02 10.03
N SER A 33 96.50 -36.53 9.21
CA SER A 33 96.24 -35.43 8.28
C SER A 33 95.20 -35.82 7.22
N GLN A 34 95.30 -37.04 6.66
CA GLN A 34 94.30 -37.55 5.71
C GLN A 34 92.93 -37.72 6.35
N LEU A 35 92.87 -38.25 7.58
CA LEU A 35 91.62 -38.37 8.33
C LEU A 35 90.97 -37.01 8.58
N GLN A 36 91.78 -35.99 8.90
CA GLN A 36 91.30 -34.62 9.11
C GLN A 36 90.76 -34.00 7.82
N GLU A 37 91.42 -34.24 6.69
CA GLU A 37 90.98 -33.79 5.37
C GLU A 37 89.65 -34.46 4.98
N LEU A 38 89.55 -35.78 5.11
CA LEU A 38 88.32 -36.53 4.83
C LEU A 38 87.15 -36.09 5.72
N ARG A 39 87.42 -35.78 7.00
CA ARG A 39 86.39 -35.25 7.91
C ARG A 39 85.92 -33.86 7.50
N SER A 40 86.83 -33.02 6.99
CA SER A 40 86.46 -31.70 6.46
C SER A 40 85.61 -31.82 5.21
N GLU A 41 85.95 -32.75 4.30
CA GLU A 41 85.13 -33.02 3.11
C GLU A 41 83.75 -33.57 3.46
N LEU A 42 83.68 -34.51 4.41
CA LEU A 42 82.40 -35.06 4.88
C LEU A 42 81.52 -33.97 5.50
N ALA A 43 82.09 -33.09 6.31
CA ALA A 43 81.36 -31.97 6.90
C ALA A 43 80.80 -31.02 5.82
N ARG A 44 81.62 -30.71 4.80
CA ARG A 44 81.21 -29.86 3.67
C ARG A 44 80.09 -30.50 2.85
N ASN A 45 80.23 -31.79 2.51
CA ASN A 45 79.20 -32.52 1.78
C ASN A 45 77.89 -32.62 2.58
N GLN A 46 77.98 -32.77 3.90
CA GLN A 46 76.78 -32.80 4.76
C GLN A 46 76.08 -31.45 4.81
N GLU A 47 76.83 -30.35 4.79
CA GLU A 47 76.31 -28.98 4.69
C GLU A 47 75.61 -28.77 3.34
N GLU A 48 76.24 -29.16 2.23
CA GLU A 48 75.65 -29.09 0.88
C GLU A 48 74.35 -29.92 0.78
N ILE A 49 74.32 -31.14 1.34
CA ILE A 49 73.11 -31.97 1.37
C ILE A 49 71.99 -31.28 2.15
N ASN A 50 72.32 -30.66 3.28
CA ASN A 50 71.34 -29.96 4.10
C ASN A 50 70.78 -28.73 3.38
N GLU A 51 71.62 -27.96 2.68
CA GLU A 51 71.20 -26.82 1.87
C GLU A 51 70.26 -27.23 0.73
N VAL A 52 70.63 -28.26 -0.03
CA VAL A 52 69.80 -28.79 -1.13
C VAL A 52 68.47 -29.33 -0.61
N THR A 53 68.49 -30.03 0.52
CA THR A 53 67.26 -30.58 1.13
C THR A 53 66.34 -29.46 1.65
N ALA A 54 66.90 -28.40 2.22
CA ALA A 54 66.13 -27.23 2.67
C ALA A 54 65.51 -26.48 1.47
N ALA A 55 66.28 -26.27 0.39
CA ALA A 55 65.79 -25.65 -0.83
C ALA A 55 64.64 -26.46 -1.47
N SER A 56 64.77 -27.79 -1.52
CA SER A 56 63.73 -28.67 -2.08
C SER A 56 62.42 -28.61 -1.29
N ARG A 57 62.48 -28.53 0.05
CA ARG A 57 61.27 -28.42 0.89
C ARG A 57 60.53 -27.09 0.69
N THR A 58 61.25 -26.00 0.47
CA THR A 58 60.66 -24.68 0.19
C THR A 58 59.97 -24.68 -1.19
N LEU A 59 60.59 -25.32 -2.19
CA LEU A 59 60.02 -25.46 -3.54
C LEU A 59 58.77 -26.33 -3.58
N ASP A 60 58.62 -27.31 -2.68
CA ASP A 60 57.40 -28.14 -2.58
C ASP A 60 56.25 -27.42 -1.86
N GLN A 61 56.52 -26.40 -1.04
CA GLN A 61 55.49 -25.64 -0.30
C GLN A 61 54.91 -24.46 -1.09
N GLU A 62 55.73 -23.76 -1.88
CA GLU A 62 55.27 -22.66 -2.76
C GLU A 62 54.09 -23.03 -3.70
N PRO A 63 54.08 -24.18 -4.41
CA PRO A 63 52.99 -24.50 -5.33
C PRO A 63 51.65 -24.70 -4.61
N ASP A 64 51.65 -25.09 -3.33
CA ASP A 64 50.41 -25.29 -2.57
C ASP A 64 49.86 -23.97 -2.00
N ASP A 65 50.73 -23.02 -1.65
CA ASP A 65 50.31 -21.69 -1.20
C ASP A 65 49.83 -20.82 -2.36
N VAL A 66 50.52 -20.86 -3.52
CA VAL A 66 50.07 -20.17 -4.74
C VAL A 66 48.73 -20.73 -5.20
N ARG A 67 48.54 -22.05 -5.14
CA ARG A 67 47.27 -22.70 -5.49
C ARG A 67 46.14 -22.31 -4.53
N ARG A 68 46.42 -22.25 -3.22
CA ARG A 68 45.45 -21.78 -2.22
C ARG A 68 45.06 -20.32 -2.45
N ALA A 69 46.02 -19.44 -2.71
CA ALA A 69 45.78 -18.04 -3.03
C ALA A 69 44.89 -17.88 -4.28
N ALA A 70 45.17 -18.65 -5.35
CA ALA A 70 44.36 -18.63 -6.57
C ALA A 70 42.90 -19.09 -6.33
N ILE A 71 42.69 -20.12 -5.49
CA ILE A 71 41.34 -20.58 -5.13
C ILE A 71 40.59 -19.51 -4.33
N VAL A 72 41.25 -18.87 -3.37
CA VAL A 72 40.65 -17.80 -2.56
C VAL A 72 40.29 -16.59 -3.43
N GLN A 73 41.20 -16.18 -4.31
CA GLN A 73 40.96 -15.09 -5.26
C GLN A 73 39.78 -15.41 -6.19
N GLY A 74 39.70 -16.63 -6.72
CA GLY A 74 38.57 -17.07 -7.54
C GLY A 74 37.23 -17.05 -6.79
N ARG A 75 37.21 -17.45 -5.51
CA ARG A 75 36.01 -17.36 -4.66
C ARG A 75 35.60 -15.92 -4.36
N ILE A 76 36.56 -15.03 -4.11
CA ILE A 76 36.30 -13.60 -3.92
C ILE A 76 35.71 -12.99 -5.20
N SER A 77 36.31 -13.26 -6.36
CA SER A 77 35.76 -12.81 -7.65
C SER A 77 34.35 -13.33 -7.89
N LEU A 78 34.10 -14.62 -7.67
CA LEU A 78 32.77 -15.21 -7.84
C LEU A 78 31.74 -14.55 -6.92
N TYR A 79 32.11 -14.29 -5.66
CA TYR A 79 31.22 -13.61 -4.71
C TYR A 79 30.94 -12.17 -5.13
N LEU A 80 31.96 -11.43 -5.59
CA LEU A 80 31.79 -10.06 -6.09
C LEU A 80 30.90 -10.00 -7.34
N ASP A 81 31.09 -10.92 -8.30
CA ASP A 81 30.27 -11.01 -9.51
C ASP A 81 28.81 -11.36 -9.16
N THR A 82 28.61 -12.31 -8.24
CA THR A 82 27.27 -12.71 -7.80
C THR A 82 26.59 -11.58 -7.01
N ALA A 83 27.32 -10.89 -6.14
CA ALA A 83 26.81 -9.75 -5.38
C ALA A 83 26.48 -8.56 -6.30
N ALA A 84 27.29 -8.32 -7.34
CA ALA A 84 27.01 -7.30 -8.35
C ALA A 84 25.73 -7.63 -9.14
N GLN A 85 25.51 -8.91 -9.49
CA GLN A 85 24.28 -9.35 -10.16
C GLN A 85 23.04 -9.23 -9.27
N LEU A 86 23.15 -9.55 -7.98
CA LEU A 86 22.05 -9.42 -7.00
C LEU A 86 21.73 -7.95 -6.64
N ALA A 87 22.73 -7.07 -6.67
CA ALA A 87 22.53 -5.62 -6.52
C ALA A 87 21.80 -5.00 -7.73
N VAL A 88 21.77 -5.71 -8.86
CA VAL A 88 20.93 -5.39 -10.03
C VAL A 88 19.62 -6.19 -9.93
N GLY A 89 18.94 -6.10 -8.79
CA GLY A 89 17.48 -6.27 -8.78
C GLY A 89 16.86 -5.23 -9.73
N PRO A 90 15.64 -5.46 -10.27
CA PRO A 90 15.01 -4.48 -11.14
C PRO A 90 14.99 -3.15 -10.39
N ARG A 91 15.73 -2.16 -10.90
CA ARG A 91 15.66 -0.78 -10.41
C ARG A 91 14.23 -0.34 -10.64
N SER A 92 13.39 -0.49 -9.61
CA SER A 92 12.15 0.27 -9.55
C SER A 92 12.55 1.71 -9.76
N GLU A 93 12.03 2.34 -10.80
CA GLU A 93 12.22 3.77 -11.00
C GLU A 93 11.87 4.47 -9.68
N ASP A 94 12.83 5.22 -9.14
CA ASP A 94 12.59 6.01 -7.93
C ASP A 94 11.66 7.16 -8.31
N ARG A 95 10.35 6.89 -8.23
CA ARG A 95 9.28 7.86 -8.49
C ARG A 95 8.90 8.63 -7.24
N THR A 96 9.73 8.62 -6.19
CA THR A 96 9.41 9.29 -4.92
C THR A 96 9.19 10.77 -5.12
N GLU A 97 10.03 11.43 -5.92
CA GLU A 97 9.92 12.88 -6.14
C GLU A 97 8.73 13.23 -7.05
N GLU A 98 8.45 12.41 -8.06
CA GLU A 98 7.25 12.53 -8.90
C GLU A 98 5.97 12.41 -8.05
N LEU A 99 5.90 11.38 -7.21
CA LEU A 99 4.76 11.16 -6.32
C LEU A 99 4.62 12.26 -5.28
N ARG A 100 5.72 12.76 -4.69
CA ARG A 100 5.69 13.91 -3.76
C ARG A 100 5.18 15.16 -4.44
N THR A 101 5.63 15.44 -5.66
CA THR A 101 5.14 16.56 -6.48
C THR A 101 3.64 16.40 -6.71
N ARG A 102 3.21 15.20 -7.10
CA ARG A 102 1.79 14.93 -7.35
C ARG A 102 0.93 15.04 -6.09
N ILE A 103 1.43 14.59 -4.93
CA ILE A 103 0.76 14.76 -3.64
C ILE A 103 0.62 16.25 -3.32
N ALA A 104 1.69 17.03 -3.42
CA ALA A 104 1.64 18.46 -3.15
C ALA A 104 0.68 19.22 -4.08
N GLU A 105 0.63 18.84 -5.36
CA GLU A 105 -0.37 19.36 -6.31
C GLU A 105 -1.80 19.03 -5.89
N LEU A 106 -2.05 17.77 -5.49
CA LEU A 106 -3.37 17.32 -5.04
C LEU A 106 -3.79 17.98 -3.72
N GLU A 107 -2.86 18.12 -2.76
CA GLU A 107 -3.09 18.83 -1.49
C GLU A 107 -3.43 20.30 -1.74
N THR A 108 -2.74 20.95 -2.68
CA THR A 108 -3.04 22.32 -3.08
C THR A 108 -4.43 22.42 -3.72
N LEU A 109 -4.83 21.45 -4.55
CA LEU A 109 -6.17 21.38 -5.15
C LEU A 109 -7.27 21.08 -4.12
N LEU A 110 -6.92 20.43 -3.01
CA LEU A 110 -7.82 19.99 -1.95
C LEU A 110 -7.75 20.89 -0.70
N SER A 111 -7.08 22.04 -0.77
CA SER A 111 -6.97 22.91 0.40
C SER A 111 -8.35 23.30 0.94
N GLU A 112 -8.49 23.33 2.26
CA GLU A 112 -9.77 23.63 2.93
C GLU A 112 -10.34 24.97 2.46
N ASP A 113 -9.50 25.99 2.33
CA ASP A 113 -9.90 27.32 1.81
C ASP A 113 -10.55 27.24 0.41
N LEU A 114 -9.98 26.44 -0.51
CA LEU A 114 -10.55 26.29 -1.86
C LEU A 114 -11.87 25.50 -1.85
N GLN A 115 -12.01 24.53 -0.93
CA GLN A 115 -13.25 23.79 -0.77
C GLN A 115 -14.35 24.71 -0.21
N ASP A 116 -14.03 25.52 0.79
CA ASP A 116 -14.95 26.47 1.43
C ASP A 116 -15.38 27.57 0.45
N ASP A 117 -14.45 28.11 -0.34
CA ASP A 117 -14.77 29.11 -1.37
C ASP A 117 -15.71 28.55 -2.45
N ARG A 118 -15.46 27.31 -2.89
CA ARG A 118 -16.32 26.62 -3.85
C ARG A 118 -17.71 26.36 -3.26
N LEU A 119 -17.77 25.85 -2.03
CA LEU A 119 -19.02 25.58 -1.35
C LEU A 119 -19.84 26.86 -1.17
N THR A 120 -19.19 27.95 -0.75
CA THR A 120 -19.79 29.28 -0.62
C THR A 120 -20.32 29.80 -1.96
N SER A 121 -19.65 29.47 -3.07
CA SER A 121 -20.06 29.89 -4.41
C SER A 121 -21.20 29.04 -4.99
N PHE A 122 -21.22 27.74 -4.69
CA PHE A 122 -22.19 26.79 -5.26
C PHE A 122 -23.49 26.71 -4.47
N LEU A 123 -23.45 26.86 -3.14
CA LEU A 123 -24.65 26.81 -2.30
C LEU A 123 -25.73 27.81 -2.75
N PRO A 124 -25.44 29.08 -3.09
CA PRO A 124 -26.44 30.01 -3.60
C PRO A 124 -27.16 29.52 -4.86
N LEU A 125 -26.47 28.81 -5.75
CA LEU A 125 -27.04 28.26 -6.99
C LEU A 125 -28.01 27.11 -6.68
N ILE A 126 -27.60 26.20 -5.79
CA ILE A 126 -28.46 25.11 -5.34
C ILE A 126 -29.68 25.66 -4.59
N ASN A 127 -29.47 26.62 -3.70
CA ASN A 127 -30.51 27.29 -2.91
C ASN A 127 -31.58 27.95 -3.80
N GLN A 128 -31.17 28.53 -4.94
CA GLN A 128 -32.08 29.09 -5.91
C GLN A 128 -33.00 28.02 -6.52
N GLU A 129 -32.46 26.85 -6.88
CA GLU A 129 -33.27 25.74 -7.41
C GLU A 129 -34.19 25.13 -6.35
N ILE A 130 -33.74 25.03 -5.10
CA ILE A 130 -34.60 24.61 -3.97
C ILE A 130 -35.77 25.57 -3.84
N ARG A 131 -35.51 26.89 -3.82
CA ARG A 131 -36.53 27.92 -3.71
C ARG A 131 -37.54 27.85 -4.85
N LYS A 132 -37.06 27.68 -6.09
CA LYS A 132 -37.92 27.56 -7.26
C LYS A 132 -38.87 26.37 -7.14
N LYS A 133 -38.37 25.19 -6.77
CA LYS A 133 -39.20 24.00 -6.53
C LYS A 133 -40.16 24.19 -5.36
N ALA A 134 -39.73 24.84 -4.28
CA ALA A 134 -40.61 25.17 -3.16
C ALA A 134 -41.78 26.08 -3.58
N GLN A 135 -41.55 27.05 -4.47
CA GLN A 135 -42.60 27.90 -5.04
C GLN A 135 -43.54 27.12 -5.96
N GLU A 136 -42.99 26.24 -6.80
CA GLU A 136 -43.78 25.36 -7.68
C GLU A 136 -44.68 24.38 -6.88
N LEU A 137 -44.23 23.98 -5.70
CA LEU A 137 -44.97 23.14 -4.75
C LEU A 137 -45.90 23.95 -3.83
N ALA A 138 -45.90 25.28 -3.94
CA ALA A 138 -46.67 26.20 -3.09
C ALA A 138 -46.41 26.00 -1.58
N LEU A 139 -45.16 25.71 -1.21
CA LEU A 139 -44.76 25.49 0.19
C LEU A 139 -44.83 26.77 1.02
N GLU A 140 -45.06 26.62 2.32
CA GLU A 140 -44.94 27.71 3.27
C GLU A 140 -43.53 28.29 3.25
N HIS A 141 -43.39 29.60 3.43
CA HIS A 141 -42.12 30.34 3.34
C HIS A 141 -41.39 30.26 1.98
N SER A 142 -41.99 29.67 0.93
CA SER A 142 -41.35 29.60 -0.41
C SER A 142 -41.08 30.97 -1.06
N SER A 143 -41.75 32.03 -0.58
CA SER A 143 -41.51 33.42 -0.97
C SER A 143 -40.24 34.00 -0.33
N SER A 144 -39.78 33.46 0.79
CA SER A 144 -38.55 33.87 1.49
C SER A 144 -37.29 33.39 0.77
N LEU A 145 -36.12 33.83 1.23
CA LEU A 145 -34.86 33.24 0.82
C LEU A 145 -34.74 31.87 1.48
N ILE A 146 -34.46 30.84 0.68
CA ILE A 146 -34.29 29.48 1.15
C ILE A 146 -32.81 29.13 1.06
N ARG A 147 -32.25 28.59 2.13
CA ARG A 147 -30.86 28.12 2.15
C ARG A 147 -30.74 26.71 2.72
N LEU A 148 -29.89 25.91 2.11
CA LEU A 148 -29.41 24.65 2.66
C LEU A 148 -28.27 24.95 3.65
N ASP A 149 -28.51 24.65 4.92
CA ASP A 149 -27.50 24.69 5.97
C ASP A 149 -26.77 23.36 6.01
N VAL A 150 -25.62 23.28 5.36
CA VAL A 150 -24.80 22.06 5.27
C VAL A 150 -24.23 21.60 6.61
N ASN A 151 -24.08 22.49 7.58
CA ASN A 151 -23.57 22.15 8.90
C ASN A 151 -24.65 21.47 9.76
N ARG A 152 -25.90 21.92 9.60
CA ARG A 152 -27.06 21.37 10.31
C ARG A 152 -27.85 20.35 9.49
N LEU A 153 -27.47 20.15 8.23
CA LEU A 153 -28.14 19.29 7.25
C LEU A 153 -29.65 19.56 7.17
N THR A 154 -30.02 20.85 7.12
CA THR A 154 -31.41 21.29 7.12
C THR A 154 -31.64 22.47 6.20
N VAL A 155 -32.90 22.71 5.83
CA VAL A 155 -33.31 23.90 5.09
C VAL A 155 -33.71 24.99 6.08
N VAL A 156 -33.36 26.23 5.78
CA VAL A 156 -33.73 27.41 6.56
C VAL A 156 -34.33 28.46 5.62
N ALA A 157 -35.43 29.07 6.05
CA ALA A 157 -36.04 30.21 5.39
C ALA A 157 -35.61 31.47 6.13
N ASP A 158 -34.91 32.36 5.46
CA ASP A 158 -34.51 33.63 6.04
C ASP A 158 -35.67 34.63 5.82
N THR A 159 -36.39 34.92 6.92
CA THR A 159 -37.54 35.84 6.93
C THR A 159 -37.15 37.18 7.54
N VAL A 160 -38.04 38.17 7.45
CA VAL A 160 -37.85 39.49 8.10
C VAL A 160 -37.80 39.41 9.63
N GLU A 161 -38.41 38.38 10.22
CA GLU A 161 -38.45 38.18 11.68
C GLU A 161 -37.27 37.33 12.17
N GLY A 162 -36.54 36.70 11.26
CA GLY A 162 -35.39 35.85 11.55
C GLY A 162 -35.37 34.56 10.74
N PRO A 163 -34.33 33.73 10.92
CA PRO A 163 -34.22 32.43 10.27
C PRO A 163 -35.23 31.45 10.89
N VAL A 164 -36.05 30.84 10.05
CA VAL A 164 -36.98 29.77 10.42
C VAL A 164 -36.39 28.45 9.91
N PRO A 165 -35.92 27.54 10.78
CA PRO A 165 -35.42 26.23 10.35
C PRO A 165 -36.59 25.32 9.94
N LEU A 166 -36.32 24.31 9.11
CA LEU A 166 -37.36 23.43 8.54
C LEU A 166 -38.34 22.87 9.58
N LYS A 167 -37.84 22.45 10.74
CA LYS A 167 -38.67 21.90 11.84
C LYS A 167 -39.76 22.85 12.37
N ASP A 168 -39.62 24.15 12.10
CA ASP A 168 -40.51 25.22 12.52
C ASP A 168 -41.30 25.79 11.31
N MET A 169 -41.17 25.18 10.11
CA MET A 169 -41.87 25.59 8.89
C MET A 169 -43.14 24.75 8.68
N GLY A 170 -44.24 25.14 9.30
CA GLY A 170 -45.55 24.57 8.98
C GLY A 170 -45.71 23.09 9.37
N SER A 171 -46.45 22.36 8.54
CA SER A 171 -46.89 20.99 8.76
C SER A 171 -45.98 19.93 8.11
N GLY A 172 -46.27 18.65 8.35
CA GLY A 172 -45.45 17.54 7.86
C GLY A 172 -45.34 17.50 6.33
N ASP A 173 -46.41 17.86 5.62
CA ASP A 173 -46.46 17.95 4.16
C ASP A 173 -45.55 19.06 3.63
N ASN A 174 -45.45 20.17 4.37
CA ASN A 174 -44.48 21.21 4.07
C ASN A 174 -43.04 20.70 4.23
N HIS A 175 -42.76 19.92 5.29
CA HIS A 175 -41.46 19.28 5.47
C HIS A 175 -41.12 18.33 4.32
N LEU A 176 -42.07 17.46 3.93
CA LEU A 176 -41.92 16.55 2.79
C LEU A 176 -41.60 17.32 1.50
N GLY A 177 -42.35 18.40 1.23
CA GLY A 177 -42.13 19.26 0.08
C GLY A 177 -40.71 19.82 0.03
N TYR A 178 -40.20 20.35 1.15
CA TYR A 178 -38.83 20.86 1.21
C TYR A 178 -37.77 19.76 1.08
N HIS A 179 -38.01 18.57 1.63
CA HIS A 179 -37.12 17.43 1.43
C HIS A 179 -37.03 17.05 -0.05
N VAL A 180 -38.17 16.89 -0.72
CA VAL A 180 -38.19 16.55 -2.15
C VAL A 180 -37.57 17.66 -3.00
N ALA A 181 -37.92 18.93 -2.75
CA ALA A 181 -37.33 20.07 -3.45
C ALA A 181 -35.80 20.13 -3.30
N THR A 182 -35.29 19.81 -2.11
CA THR A 182 -33.86 19.77 -1.81
C THR A 182 -33.17 18.62 -2.51
N LEU A 183 -33.69 17.40 -2.37
CA LEU A 183 -33.10 16.20 -2.99
C LEU A 183 -33.08 16.31 -4.52
N LEU A 184 -34.18 16.77 -5.13
CA LEU A 184 -34.23 16.98 -6.58
C LEU A 184 -33.22 18.03 -7.04
N SER A 185 -33.10 19.16 -6.33
CA SER A 185 -32.13 20.22 -6.68
C SER A 185 -30.68 19.77 -6.51
N LEU A 186 -30.39 18.96 -5.49
CA LEU A 186 -29.07 18.36 -5.31
C LEU A 186 -28.73 17.38 -6.43
N HIS A 187 -29.63 16.45 -6.77
CA HIS A 187 -29.40 15.51 -7.87
C HIS A 187 -29.27 16.21 -9.22
N GLU A 188 -30.01 17.30 -9.43
CA GLU A 188 -29.86 18.18 -10.58
C GLU A 188 -28.45 18.78 -10.65
N TRP A 189 -27.98 19.38 -9.56
CA TRP A 189 -26.62 19.92 -9.47
C TRP A 189 -25.57 18.83 -9.73
N PHE A 190 -25.72 17.66 -9.12
CA PHE A 190 -24.77 16.56 -9.29
C PHE A 190 -24.71 16.06 -10.74
N SER A 191 -25.86 15.93 -11.38
CA SER A 191 -25.98 15.44 -12.76
C SER A 191 -25.46 16.43 -13.80
N GLU A 192 -25.58 17.73 -13.55
CA GLU A 192 -25.13 18.79 -14.47
C GLU A 192 -23.62 19.03 -14.39
N ASN A 193 -23.02 18.76 -13.24
CA ASN A 193 -21.60 18.97 -12.99
C ASN A 193 -20.79 17.66 -13.04
N ASP A 194 -21.37 16.57 -13.56
CA ASP A 194 -20.76 15.23 -13.68
C ASP A 194 -20.14 14.74 -12.36
N ASN A 195 -20.80 15.05 -11.24
CA ASN A 195 -20.36 14.63 -9.91
C ASN A 195 -20.60 13.12 -9.72
N PRO A 196 -19.75 12.42 -8.92
CA PRO A 196 -19.81 10.96 -8.77
C PRO A 196 -20.97 10.45 -7.88
N VAL A 197 -22.02 11.25 -7.69
CA VAL A 197 -23.20 10.85 -6.92
C VAL A 197 -24.11 10.00 -7.81
N PRO A 198 -24.58 8.83 -7.34
CA PRO A 198 -25.50 8.02 -8.12
C PRO A 198 -26.73 8.80 -8.59
N GLY A 199 -27.05 8.72 -9.88
CA GLY A 199 -28.24 9.31 -10.48
C GLY A 199 -29.52 8.55 -10.16
N VAL A 200 -29.72 8.14 -8.90
CA VAL A 200 -30.89 7.39 -8.44
C VAL A 200 -31.41 8.00 -7.14
N LEU A 201 -32.71 8.25 -7.08
CA LEU A 201 -33.44 8.66 -5.88
C LEU A 201 -34.59 7.68 -5.62
N ILE A 202 -34.69 7.17 -4.40
CA ILE A 202 -35.76 6.25 -3.99
C ILE A 202 -36.62 6.95 -2.95
N LEU A 203 -37.93 7.00 -3.18
CA LEU A 203 -38.92 7.56 -2.27
C LEU A 203 -39.87 6.45 -1.84
N ASP A 204 -39.91 6.18 -0.53
CA ASP A 204 -40.78 5.18 0.06
C ASP A 204 -41.99 5.86 0.71
N GLN A 205 -43.17 5.64 0.13
CA GLN A 205 -44.47 6.09 0.59
C GLN A 205 -44.50 7.59 0.99
N PRO A 206 -44.19 8.52 0.07
CA PRO A 206 -44.23 9.95 0.37
C PRO A 206 -45.61 10.41 0.87
N SER A 207 -46.70 9.74 0.48
CA SER A 207 -48.05 10.05 0.97
C SER A 207 -48.26 9.84 2.47
N GLN A 208 -47.39 9.09 3.18
CA GLN A 208 -47.57 8.73 4.59
C GLN A 208 -47.87 9.94 5.48
N VAL A 209 -47.26 11.07 5.14
CA VAL A 209 -47.38 12.34 5.87
C VAL A 209 -48.81 12.88 5.93
N TYR A 210 -49.65 12.54 4.95
CA TYR A 210 -51.05 12.95 4.87
C TYR A 210 -52.01 11.98 5.59
N PHE A 211 -51.50 10.90 6.18
CA PHE A 211 -52.32 9.93 6.91
C PHE A 211 -52.12 10.04 8.43
N PRO A 212 -53.19 10.28 9.21
CA PRO A 212 -53.12 10.29 10.67
C PRO A 212 -52.71 8.92 11.22
N PRO A 213 -51.95 8.85 12.33
CA PRO A 213 -51.53 7.58 12.94
C PRO A 213 -52.69 6.70 13.43
N ASP A 214 -53.87 7.27 13.65
CA ASP A 214 -55.06 6.57 14.16
C ASP A 214 -56.04 6.13 13.05
N HIS A 215 -55.65 6.19 11.77
CA HIS A 215 -56.56 5.80 10.68
C HIS A 215 -56.80 4.29 10.66
N VAL A 216 -58.04 3.88 10.88
CA VAL A 216 -58.49 2.48 10.80
C VAL A 216 -59.50 2.38 9.65
N GLY A 217 -59.03 2.07 8.44
CA GLY A 217 -59.87 2.02 7.24
C GLY A 217 -59.09 2.02 5.93
N GLU A 218 -59.78 2.10 4.79
CA GLU A 218 -59.13 2.37 3.50
C GLU A 218 -58.49 3.76 3.53
N GLU A 219 -57.21 3.83 3.18
CA GLU A 219 -56.41 5.06 3.11
C GLU A 219 -56.92 5.98 1.99
N VAL A 220 -57.89 6.83 2.32
CA VAL A 220 -58.43 7.82 1.37
C VAL A 220 -57.86 9.19 1.73
N LEU A 221 -56.95 9.68 0.88
CA LEU A 221 -56.42 11.04 0.96
C LEU A 221 -57.54 12.07 0.73
N GLU A 222 -57.53 13.14 1.52
CA GLU A 222 -58.40 14.30 1.30
C GLU A 222 -58.07 14.97 -0.06
N SER A 223 -59.03 15.74 -0.60
CA SER A 223 -58.88 16.34 -1.93
C SER A 223 -57.67 17.27 -2.03
N ASP A 224 -57.42 18.04 -0.97
CA ASP A 224 -56.37 19.05 -0.95
C ASP A 224 -55.00 18.38 -0.81
N ASP A 225 -54.89 17.35 0.03
CA ASP A 225 -53.70 16.51 0.18
C ASP A 225 -53.34 15.78 -1.11
N ARG A 226 -54.34 15.27 -1.85
CA ARG A 226 -54.14 14.68 -3.18
C ARG A 226 -53.53 15.68 -4.16
N VAL A 227 -53.91 16.95 -4.09
CA VAL A 227 -53.36 18.00 -4.96
C VAL A 227 -51.90 18.28 -4.60
N LEU A 228 -51.58 18.39 -3.31
CA LEU A 228 -50.22 18.61 -2.83
C LEU A 228 -49.29 17.46 -3.22
N LEU A 229 -49.72 16.21 -3.00
CA LEU A 229 -48.97 15.02 -3.40
C LEU A 229 -48.81 14.93 -4.92
N LEU A 230 -49.85 15.24 -5.71
CA LEU A 230 -49.74 15.29 -7.17
C LEU A 230 -48.74 16.36 -7.64
N ASN A 231 -48.64 17.50 -6.95
CA ASN A 231 -47.64 18.53 -7.26
C ASN A 231 -46.21 18.02 -7.04
N ILE A 232 -45.98 17.16 -6.05
CA ILE A 232 -44.70 16.47 -5.83
C ILE A 232 -44.34 15.62 -7.06
N PHE A 233 -45.25 14.77 -7.54
CA PHE A 233 -45.03 13.96 -8.74
C PHE A 233 -44.77 14.81 -9.98
N LYS A 234 -45.49 15.93 -10.13
CA LYS A 234 -45.25 16.89 -11.21
C LYS A 234 -43.86 17.54 -11.11
N ALA A 235 -43.39 17.87 -9.92
CA ALA A 235 -42.04 18.42 -9.71
C ALA A 235 -40.96 17.38 -10.05
N ILE A 236 -41.16 16.12 -9.67
CA ILE A 236 -40.29 15.00 -10.06
C ILE A 236 -40.24 14.89 -11.58
N HIS A 237 -41.41 14.80 -12.24
CA HIS A 237 -41.52 14.67 -13.70
C HIS A 237 -40.82 15.81 -14.45
N ARG A 238 -41.03 17.07 -14.02
CA ARG A 238 -40.34 18.23 -14.59
C ARG A 238 -38.82 18.12 -14.45
N THR A 239 -38.35 17.68 -13.28
CA THR A 239 -36.91 17.52 -13.03
C THR A 239 -36.31 16.43 -13.91
N LEU A 240 -36.97 15.28 -14.02
CA LEU A 240 -36.55 14.17 -14.88
C LEU A 240 -36.48 14.57 -16.36
N ARG A 241 -37.48 15.28 -16.87
CA ARG A 241 -37.47 15.80 -18.25
C ARG A 241 -36.31 16.75 -18.52
N ARG A 242 -35.93 17.55 -17.53
CA ARG A 242 -34.83 18.51 -17.64
C ARG A 242 -33.46 17.83 -17.63
N LEU A 243 -33.32 16.73 -16.91
CA LEU A 243 -32.07 15.97 -16.77
C LEU A 243 -31.85 14.90 -17.85
N ASP A 244 -32.84 14.67 -18.72
CA ASP A 244 -32.72 13.82 -19.92
C ASP A 244 -32.02 12.47 -19.68
N GLY A 245 -32.54 11.70 -18.73
CA GLY A 245 -32.03 10.36 -18.40
C GLY A 245 -30.82 10.30 -17.47
N LYS A 246 -30.29 11.44 -17.01
CA LYS A 246 -29.20 11.47 -16.01
C LYS A 246 -29.64 11.14 -14.58
N LEU A 247 -30.95 11.16 -14.30
CA LEU A 247 -31.55 10.83 -13.02
C LEU A 247 -32.68 9.83 -13.21
N GLN A 248 -32.75 8.84 -12.33
CA GLN A 248 -33.89 7.95 -12.14
C GLN A 248 -34.51 8.20 -10.76
N VAL A 249 -35.84 8.31 -10.71
CA VAL A 249 -36.58 8.32 -9.44
C VAL A 249 -37.46 7.08 -9.37
N ILE A 250 -37.35 6.33 -8.28
CA ILE A 250 -38.20 5.16 -7.98
C ILE A 250 -39.09 5.54 -6.80
N VAL A 251 -40.40 5.43 -6.97
CA VAL A 251 -41.36 5.76 -5.92
C VAL A 251 -42.22 4.55 -5.62
N MET A 252 -42.32 4.19 -4.34
CA MET A 252 -43.31 3.25 -3.82
C MET A 252 -44.44 4.06 -3.19
N GLU A 253 -45.69 3.80 -3.60
CA GLU A 253 -46.81 4.65 -3.22
C GLU A 253 -48.13 3.86 -3.23
N HIS A 254 -49.05 4.19 -2.32
CA HIS A 254 -50.42 3.69 -2.27
C HIS A 254 -51.39 4.58 -3.04
N ALA A 255 -51.14 5.89 -3.11
CA ALA A 255 -51.91 6.82 -3.92
C ALA A 255 -51.83 6.44 -5.41
N ASP A 256 -53.00 6.34 -6.07
CA ASP A 256 -53.12 6.11 -7.51
C ASP A 256 -53.80 7.34 -8.15
N PHE A 257 -53.14 7.95 -9.13
CA PHE A 257 -53.61 9.14 -9.83
C PHE A 257 -53.78 8.86 -11.32
N GLU A 258 -54.83 9.41 -11.94
CA GLU A 258 -55.03 9.32 -13.39
C GLU A 258 -54.14 10.31 -14.17
N ASP A 259 -53.62 11.35 -13.51
CA ASP A 259 -52.78 12.39 -14.13
C ASP A 259 -51.53 11.76 -14.80
N PRO A 260 -51.21 12.11 -16.06
CA PRO A 260 -50.07 11.54 -16.80
C PRO A 260 -48.71 11.68 -16.10
N ALA A 261 -48.53 12.70 -15.26
CA ALA A 261 -47.31 12.86 -14.47
C ALA A 261 -47.08 11.69 -13.48
N PHE A 262 -48.13 10.92 -13.18
CA PHE A 262 -48.08 9.71 -12.37
C PHE A 262 -48.40 8.47 -13.20
N SER A 263 -49.56 8.44 -13.87
CA SER A 263 -50.13 7.23 -14.48
C SER A 263 -49.26 6.60 -15.58
N GLU A 264 -48.53 7.40 -16.35
CA GLU A 264 -47.62 6.91 -17.40
C GLU A 264 -46.37 6.23 -16.84
N HIS A 265 -46.06 6.43 -15.55
CA HIS A 265 -44.85 5.93 -14.89
C HIS A 265 -45.16 4.80 -13.89
N VAL A 266 -46.41 4.32 -13.85
CA VAL A 266 -46.81 3.19 -13.00
C VAL A 266 -46.43 1.88 -13.69
N GLU A 267 -45.34 1.28 -13.22
CA GLU A 267 -44.88 -0.03 -13.72
C GLU A 267 -45.68 -1.20 -13.11
N HIS A 268 -45.99 -1.12 -11.82
CA HIS A 268 -46.70 -2.18 -11.10
C HIS A 268 -47.77 -1.60 -10.18
N ARG A 269 -48.93 -2.28 -10.15
CA ARG A 269 -49.99 -2.05 -9.15
C ARG A 269 -50.12 -3.30 -8.30
N TRP A 270 -49.54 -3.29 -7.11
CA TRP A 270 -49.68 -4.40 -6.17
C TRP A 270 -51.00 -4.27 -5.42
N ARG A 271 -51.94 -5.18 -5.71
CA ARG A 271 -53.20 -5.29 -5.00
C ARG A 271 -53.26 -6.64 -4.31
N ARG A 272 -53.65 -6.63 -3.04
CA ARG A 272 -53.81 -7.85 -2.23
C ARG A 272 -54.74 -8.88 -2.89
N LEU A 273 -55.76 -8.40 -3.61
CA LEU A 273 -56.72 -9.23 -4.35
C LEU A 273 -56.08 -10.01 -5.51
N ASP A 274 -55.01 -9.48 -6.10
CA ASP A 274 -54.37 -10.05 -7.30
C ASP A 274 -53.24 -11.02 -6.93
N GLY A 275 -52.97 -11.21 -5.64
CA GLY A 275 -51.87 -12.05 -5.13
C GLY A 275 -50.47 -11.52 -5.47
N GLN A 276 -50.37 -10.32 -6.04
CA GLN A 276 -49.11 -9.64 -6.37
C GLN A 276 -48.72 -8.68 -5.24
N ALA A 277 -47.46 -8.73 -4.85
CA ALA A 277 -46.87 -7.87 -3.84
C ALA A 277 -45.43 -7.51 -4.24
N LEU A 278 -44.92 -6.39 -3.71
CA LEU A 278 -43.52 -6.01 -3.91
C LEU A 278 -42.57 -7.11 -3.46
N VAL A 279 -42.85 -7.73 -2.30
CA VAL A 279 -42.16 -8.92 -1.82
C VAL A 279 -42.93 -10.15 -2.31
N PRO A 280 -42.35 -10.98 -3.20
CA PRO A 280 -43.02 -12.19 -3.67
C PRO A 280 -43.35 -13.14 -2.52
N ALA A 281 -44.55 -13.73 -2.52
CA ALA A 281 -44.97 -14.67 -1.48
C ALA A 281 -44.02 -15.87 -1.33
N ALA A 282 -43.39 -16.30 -2.42
CA ALA A 282 -42.39 -17.38 -2.40
C ALA A 282 -41.12 -17.06 -1.60
N TRP A 283 -40.87 -15.79 -1.28
CA TRP A 283 -39.73 -15.36 -0.46
C TRP A 283 -40.05 -15.34 1.04
N ILE A 284 -41.33 -15.38 1.40
CA ILE A 284 -41.78 -15.36 2.79
C ILE A 284 -41.79 -16.83 3.26
N PRO A 285 -40.90 -17.23 4.20
CA PRO A 285 -40.97 -18.58 4.75
C PRO A 285 -42.31 -18.77 5.47
N PRO A 286 -42.91 -19.97 5.43
CA PRO A 286 -44.14 -20.24 6.17
C PRO A 286 -43.89 -19.93 7.66
N GLU A 287 -44.80 -19.16 8.28
CA GLU A 287 -44.76 -18.94 9.72
C GLU A 287 -44.75 -20.30 10.42
N ALA A 288 -43.77 -20.52 11.31
CA ALA A 288 -43.78 -21.70 12.16
C ALA A 288 -44.84 -21.47 13.23
N ASP A 289 -45.89 -22.29 13.22
CA ASP A 289 -46.96 -22.31 14.22
C ASP A 289 -46.43 -22.36 15.67
#